data_AF-A0A1G4EAX9-F1
#
_entry.id   AF-A0A1G4EAX9-F1
#
_cell.length_a   1.000
_cell.length_b   1.000
_cell.length_c   1.000
_cell.angle_alpha   90.00
_cell.angle_beta   90.00
_cell.angle_gamma   90.00
#
_symmetry.space_group_name_H-M   'P 1'
#
loop_
_entity.id
_entity.type
_entity.pdbx_description
1 polymer ?
#
loop_
_entity_poly.entity_id
_entity_poly.type
_entity_poly.pdbx_seq_one_letter_code
_entity_poly.pdbx_strand_id
1 'polypeptide(L)'
;MAKKSNSAKEEILIESFNILKDNIEKNGSKLMDIIGKISKFNLDLSVEMWKYIIKNAQNLMKENGYRYTSGVIYAIKQKTSVSTPIEILKNEEEILEACFGLSSDISNYTIAEMIELGEMELADKALELLKSNKNKEESFGSYLEEICESFVDTFEDIETFDEDWDDKEEYDQKVAIASEGSTVLLKWVKTIKDKEQRARLNVTLIDYV
;
A
#
# COMPACT_ATOMS: atom_id res chain seq x y z
N MET A 1 11.08 30.66 13.97
CA MET A 1 10.47 30.98 12.65
C MET A 1 9.81 29.78 11.98
N ALA A 2 10.40 28.58 11.99
CA ALA A 2 9.82 27.37 11.38
C ALA A 2 8.40 27.00 11.87
N LYS A 3 8.14 27.04 13.19
CA LYS A 3 6.80 26.74 13.75
C LYS A 3 5.68 27.69 13.25
N LYS A 4 5.99 28.97 13.05
CA LYS A 4 5.02 29.98 12.56
C LYS A 4 4.75 29.87 11.05
N SER A 5 5.72 29.35 10.30
CA SER A 5 5.64 29.09 8.86
C SER A 5 4.81 27.84 8.54
N ASN A 6 4.90 26.80 9.39
CA ASN A 6 4.14 25.57 9.20
C ASN A 6 2.64 25.76 9.48
N SER A 7 2.25 26.55 10.50
CA SER A 7 0.82 26.78 10.78
C SER A 7 0.12 27.55 9.64
N ALA A 8 0.77 28.56 9.06
CA ALA A 8 0.20 29.31 7.93
C ALA A 8 0.03 28.44 6.67
N LYS A 9 0.98 27.52 6.41
CA LYS A 9 0.86 26.58 5.29
C LYS A 9 -0.26 25.57 5.52
N GLU A 10 -0.39 25.07 6.74
CA GLU A 10 -1.46 24.15 7.13
C GLU A 10 -2.83 24.81 6.97
N GLU A 11 -3.00 26.05 7.45
CA GLU A 11 -4.24 26.83 7.29
C GLU A 11 -4.63 27.01 5.80
N ILE A 12 -3.68 27.39 4.94
CA ILE A 12 -3.92 27.53 3.50
C ILE A 12 -4.35 26.20 2.86
N LEU A 13 -3.72 25.09 3.25
CA LEU A 13 -4.06 23.76 2.74
C LEU A 13 -5.46 23.32 3.20
N ILE A 14 -5.84 23.61 4.45
CA ILE A 14 -7.17 23.33 4.99
C ILE A 14 -8.23 24.16 4.26
N GLU A 15 -8.00 25.46 4.07
CA GLU A 15 -8.90 26.32 3.31
C GLU A 15 -9.06 25.83 1.87
N SER A 16 -7.94 25.49 1.23
CA SER A 16 -7.94 24.95 -0.14
C SER A 16 -8.70 23.62 -0.23
N PHE A 17 -8.52 22.71 0.74
CA PHE A 17 -9.26 21.45 0.80
C PHE A 17 -10.76 21.71 0.90
N ASN A 18 -11.17 22.61 1.81
CA ASN A 18 -12.58 22.92 2.05
C ASN A 18 -13.28 23.51 0.82
N ILE A 19 -12.56 24.24 -0.04
CA ILE A 19 -13.12 24.76 -1.31
C ILE A 19 -13.14 23.67 -2.39
N LEU A 20 -12.06 22.89 -2.52
CA LEU A 20 -11.91 21.96 -3.64
C LEU A 20 -12.73 20.67 -3.47
N LYS A 21 -13.02 20.27 -2.23
CA LYS A 21 -13.73 19.01 -1.91
C LYS A 21 -15.19 18.98 -2.37
N ASP A 22 -15.75 20.11 -2.80
CA ASP A 22 -17.10 20.18 -3.35
C ASP A 22 -17.18 19.71 -4.81
N ASN A 23 -16.03 19.57 -5.49
CA ASN A 23 -15.94 19.00 -6.83
C ASN A 23 -14.75 18.03 -6.93
N ILE A 24 -14.89 16.88 -6.27
CA ILE A 24 -13.84 15.88 -6.13
C ILE A 24 -13.36 15.36 -7.49
N GLU A 25 -14.28 15.09 -8.42
CA GLU A 25 -13.94 14.58 -9.76
C GLU A 25 -12.96 15.50 -10.50
N LYS A 26 -13.26 16.80 -10.53
CA LYS A 26 -12.41 17.79 -11.18
C LYS A 26 -11.10 18.04 -10.42
N ASN A 27 -11.14 17.97 -9.09
CA ASN A 27 -10.05 18.40 -8.22
C ASN A 27 -9.23 17.26 -7.61
N GLY A 28 -9.49 15.99 -7.97
CA GLY A 28 -8.93 14.81 -7.31
C GLY A 28 -7.41 14.85 -7.12
N SER A 29 -6.65 15.21 -8.16
CA SER A 29 -5.18 15.32 -8.07
C SER A 29 -4.73 16.39 -7.07
N LYS A 30 -5.46 17.50 -6.94
CA LYS A 30 -5.13 18.55 -5.95
C LYS A 30 -5.55 18.17 -4.55
N LEU A 31 -6.64 17.43 -4.39
CA LEU A 31 -7.06 16.89 -3.09
C LEU A 31 -6.02 15.86 -2.59
N MET A 32 -5.57 14.95 -3.46
CA MET A 32 -4.45 14.04 -3.19
C MET A 32 -3.18 14.77 -2.77
N ASP A 33 -2.77 15.80 -3.53
CA ASP A 33 -1.61 16.64 -3.19
C ASP A 33 -1.75 17.30 -1.80
N ILE A 34 -2.95 17.75 -1.45
CA ILE A 34 -3.23 18.40 -0.16
C ILE A 34 -3.12 17.37 0.97
N ILE A 35 -3.75 16.20 0.83
CA ILE A 35 -3.69 15.12 1.83
C ILE A 35 -2.23 14.75 2.12
N GLY A 36 -1.43 14.51 1.08
CA GLY A 36 -0.01 14.21 1.25
C GLY A 36 0.77 15.36 1.90
N LYS A 37 0.50 16.63 1.54
CA LYS A 37 1.19 17.77 2.19
C LYS A 37 0.80 17.93 3.66
N ILE A 38 -0.46 17.69 4.01
CA ILE A 38 -0.96 17.75 5.39
C ILE A 38 -0.34 16.63 6.23
N SER A 39 -0.13 15.42 5.69
CA SER A 39 0.42 14.29 6.45
C SER A 39 1.80 14.56 7.05
N LYS A 40 2.59 15.45 6.45
CA LYS A 40 3.88 15.90 6.98
C LYS A 40 3.78 16.65 8.31
N PHE A 41 2.66 17.33 8.55
CA PHE A 41 2.49 18.24 9.68
C PHE A 41 1.43 17.76 10.67
N ASN A 42 0.39 17.09 10.16
CA ASN A 42 -0.79 16.67 10.90
C ASN A 42 -1.38 15.42 10.25
N LEU A 43 -0.94 14.25 10.72
CA LEU A 43 -1.32 12.96 10.15
C LEU A 43 -2.81 12.67 10.37
N ASP A 44 -3.32 12.90 11.58
CA ASP A 44 -4.74 12.67 11.93
C ASP A 44 -5.67 13.45 10.99
N LEU A 45 -5.36 14.73 10.73
CA LEU A 45 -6.14 15.52 9.79
C LEU A 45 -6.03 15.01 8.34
N SER A 46 -4.86 14.53 7.94
CA SER A 46 -4.66 13.92 6.62
C SER A 46 -5.57 12.69 6.45
N VAL A 47 -5.64 11.84 7.48
CA VAL A 47 -6.51 10.66 7.53
C VAL A 47 -7.99 11.08 7.45
N GLU A 48 -8.43 12.05 8.24
CA GLU A 48 -9.81 12.55 8.18
C GLU A 48 -10.20 13.14 6.81
N MET A 49 -9.27 13.88 6.19
CA MET A 49 -9.46 14.36 4.81
C MET A 49 -9.57 13.21 3.82
N TRP A 50 -8.74 12.17 3.96
CA TRP A 50 -8.79 11.01 3.08
C TRP A 50 -10.09 10.22 3.23
N LYS A 51 -10.53 9.96 4.47
CA LYS A 51 -11.84 9.36 4.78
C LYS A 51 -12.99 10.13 4.15
N TYR A 52 -12.96 11.47 4.21
CA TYR A 52 -13.93 12.31 3.52
C TYR A 52 -13.95 12.04 2.01
N ILE A 53 -12.79 11.96 1.36
CA ILE A 53 -12.72 11.67 -0.08
C ILE A 53 -13.28 10.27 -0.38
N ILE A 54 -12.86 9.24 0.36
CA ILE A 54 -13.34 7.86 0.19
C ILE A 54 -14.87 7.79 0.27
N LYS A 55 -15.46 8.44 1.27
CA LYS A 55 -16.91 8.46 1.47
C LYS A 55 -17.68 9.11 0.31
N ASN A 56 -17.11 10.15 -0.30
CA ASN A 56 -17.80 10.97 -1.31
C ASN A 56 -17.40 10.63 -2.76
N ALA A 57 -16.36 9.83 -2.97
CA ALA A 57 -15.81 9.50 -4.29
C ALA A 57 -15.97 8.02 -4.67
N GLN A 58 -16.85 7.26 -4.00
CA GLN A 58 -16.96 5.81 -4.19
C GLN A 58 -17.13 5.36 -5.65
N ASN A 59 -17.95 6.06 -6.44
CA ASN A 59 -18.12 5.72 -7.86
C ASN A 59 -16.86 6.04 -8.68
N LEU A 60 -16.24 7.20 -8.41
CA LEU A 60 -14.99 7.59 -9.06
C LEU A 60 -13.87 6.60 -8.76
N MET A 61 -13.84 6.03 -7.55
CA MET A 61 -12.84 5.03 -7.18
C MET A 61 -12.95 3.73 -7.98
N LYS A 62 -14.16 3.35 -8.39
CA LYS A 62 -14.40 2.14 -9.19
C LYS A 62 -14.06 2.32 -10.66
N GLU A 63 -13.97 3.56 -11.14
CA GLU A 63 -13.72 3.89 -12.55
C GLU A 63 -12.28 4.40 -12.78
N ASN A 64 -11.74 5.14 -11.82
CA ASN A 64 -10.40 5.73 -11.85
C ASN A 64 -9.90 5.92 -10.40
N GLY A 65 -9.52 4.80 -9.78
CA GLY A 65 -9.16 4.72 -8.36
C GLY A 65 -7.97 5.58 -7.94
N TYR A 66 -6.96 5.70 -8.81
CA TYR A 66 -5.62 6.17 -8.45
C TYR A 66 -5.62 7.42 -7.57
N ARG A 67 -6.35 8.47 -7.97
CA ARG A 67 -6.30 9.78 -7.29
C ARG A 67 -6.88 9.77 -5.88
N TYR A 68 -7.60 8.72 -5.51
CA TYR A 68 -8.35 8.62 -4.26
C TYR A 68 -7.81 7.51 -3.35
N THR A 69 -6.98 6.61 -3.87
CA THR A 69 -6.42 5.45 -3.15
C THR A 69 -4.90 5.37 -3.32
N SER A 70 -4.38 4.64 -4.31
CA SER A 70 -2.93 4.42 -4.53
C SER A 70 -2.12 5.71 -4.64
N GLY A 71 -2.66 6.72 -5.31
CA GLY A 71 -2.05 8.04 -5.42
C GLY A 71 -2.00 8.78 -4.08
N VAL A 72 -2.96 8.56 -3.18
CA VAL A 72 -2.92 9.12 -1.82
C VAL A 72 -1.87 8.40 -0.98
N ILE A 73 -1.79 7.06 -1.06
CA ILE A 73 -0.70 6.27 -0.45
C ILE A 73 0.65 6.82 -0.89
N TYR A 74 0.85 6.97 -2.20
CA TYR A 74 2.08 7.53 -2.77
C TYR A 74 2.34 8.96 -2.27
N ALA A 75 1.33 9.83 -2.26
CA ALA A 75 1.48 11.21 -1.82
C ALA A 75 1.87 11.32 -0.33
N ILE A 76 1.34 10.46 0.53
CA ILE A 76 1.72 10.38 1.94
C ILE A 76 3.14 9.86 2.08
N LYS A 77 3.49 8.75 1.42
CA LYS A 77 4.84 8.16 1.41
C LYS A 77 5.91 9.18 1.01
N GLN A 78 5.64 9.98 -0.03
CA GLN A 78 6.54 11.05 -0.51
C GLN A 78 6.76 12.21 0.48
N LYS A 79 5.99 12.29 1.57
CA LYS A 79 6.08 13.35 2.57
C LYS A 79 6.45 12.85 3.96
N THR A 80 6.46 11.53 4.14
CA THR A 80 6.68 10.84 5.41
C THR A 80 7.68 9.70 5.20
N SER A 81 7.28 8.44 5.42
CA SER A 81 8.05 7.22 5.20
C SER A 81 7.17 6.15 4.53
N VAL A 82 7.78 5.02 4.14
CA VAL A 82 7.05 3.83 3.67
C VAL A 82 6.11 3.29 4.76
N SER A 83 6.53 3.32 6.02
CA SER A 83 5.75 2.77 7.15
C SER A 83 4.48 3.55 7.47
N THR A 84 4.42 4.87 7.19
CA THR A 84 3.26 5.70 7.57
C THR A 84 1.96 5.29 6.86
N PRO A 85 1.90 5.13 5.52
CA PRO A 85 0.70 4.59 4.88
C PRO A 85 0.32 3.19 5.39
N ILE A 86 1.29 2.33 5.70
CA ILE A 86 1.02 0.98 6.22
C ILE A 86 0.37 1.05 7.60
N GLU A 87 0.86 1.92 8.48
CA GLU A 87 0.25 2.16 9.79
C GLU A 87 -1.18 2.72 9.68
N ILE A 88 -1.44 3.61 8.71
CA ILE A 88 -2.81 4.08 8.44
C ILE A 88 -3.69 2.90 8.02
N LEU A 89 -3.25 2.09 7.05
CA LEU A 89 -4.01 0.95 6.53
C LEU A 89 -4.27 -0.11 7.61
N LYS A 90 -3.35 -0.28 8.56
CA LYS A 90 -3.49 -1.16 9.72
C LYS A 90 -4.58 -0.69 10.68
N ASN A 91 -4.67 0.62 10.91
CA ASN A 91 -5.55 1.21 11.92
C ASN A 91 -6.90 1.66 11.37
N GLU A 92 -7.01 1.85 10.05
CA GLU A 92 -8.19 2.42 9.39
C GLU A 92 -8.79 1.45 8.38
N GLU A 93 -9.64 0.54 8.88
CA GLU A 93 -10.27 -0.52 8.09
C GLU A 93 -11.03 0.03 6.87
N GLU A 94 -11.71 1.17 7.01
CA GLU A 94 -12.43 1.80 5.89
C GLU A 94 -11.50 2.25 4.75
N ILE A 95 -10.27 2.66 5.08
CA ILE A 95 -9.25 3.05 4.08
C ILE A 95 -8.68 1.80 3.42
N LEU A 96 -8.38 0.76 4.19
CA LEU A 96 -7.92 -0.52 3.67
C LEU A 96 -8.93 -1.13 2.68
N GLU A 97 -10.20 -1.17 3.05
CA GLU A 97 -11.28 -1.65 2.20
C GLU A 97 -11.44 -0.80 0.93
N ALA A 98 -11.32 0.52 1.05
CA ALA A 98 -11.37 1.40 -0.11
C ALA A 98 -10.23 1.12 -1.09
N CYS A 99 -9.00 0.97 -0.59
CA CYS A 99 -7.81 0.73 -1.40
C CYS A 99 -7.81 -0.63 -2.10
N PHE A 100 -8.13 -1.72 -1.39
CA PHE A 100 -7.97 -3.07 -1.93
C PHE A 100 -9.29 -3.75 -2.32
N GLY A 101 -10.40 -3.40 -1.65
CA GLY A 101 -11.72 -4.01 -1.86
C GLY A 101 -12.63 -3.26 -2.82
N LEU A 102 -12.37 -1.97 -3.06
CA LEU A 102 -13.28 -1.10 -3.83
C LEU A 102 -12.64 -0.46 -5.07
N SER A 103 -11.41 0.04 -4.95
CA SER A 103 -10.68 0.76 -6.01
C SER A 103 -10.51 -0.06 -7.30
N SER A 104 -10.54 0.60 -8.47
CA SER A 104 -10.11 -0.02 -9.73
C SER A 104 -8.59 -0.13 -9.82
N ASP A 105 -7.90 0.90 -9.32
CA ASP A 105 -6.46 1.00 -9.26
C ASP A 105 -5.97 0.48 -7.92
N ILE A 106 -5.23 -0.63 -7.94
CA ILE A 106 -4.75 -1.33 -6.75
C ILE A 106 -3.27 -0.99 -6.55
N SER A 107 -2.92 -0.54 -5.35
CA SER A 107 -1.52 -0.36 -4.97
C SER A 107 -0.89 -1.70 -4.54
N ASN A 108 -0.64 -2.58 -5.51
CA ASN A 108 -0.13 -3.93 -5.25
C ASN A 108 1.27 -3.93 -4.62
N TYR A 109 2.15 -3.00 -5.00
CA TYR A 109 3.45 -2.80 -4.33
C TYR A 109 3.31 -2.54 -2.82
N THR A 110 2.22 -1.90 -2.39
CA THR A 110 1.97 -1.69 -0.96
C THR A 110 1.70 -2.99 -0.20
N ILE A 111 1.23 -4.06 -0.86
CA ILE A 111 1.13 -5.39 -0.24
C ILE A 111 2.52 -5.99 -0.03
N ALA A 112 3.44 -5.82 -0.99
CA ALA A 112 4.83 -6.25 -0.81
C ALA A 112 5.51 -5.47 0.33
N GLU A 113 5.26 -4.16 0.43
CA GLU A 113 5.75 -3.32 1.54
C GLU A 113 5.18 -3.75 2.91
N MET A 114 3.93 -4.24 2.97
CA MET A 114 3.38 -4.82 4.20
C MET A 114 4.20 -6.06 4.63
N ILE A 115 4.56 -6.92 3.67
CA ILE A 115 5.37 -8.11 3.93
C ILE A 115 6.78 -7.71 4.38
N GLU A 116 7.43 -6.77 3.68
CA GLU A 116 8.75 -6.23 4.03
C GLU A 116 8.81 -5.72 5.48
N LEU A 117 7.72 -5.08 5.94
CA LEU A 117 7.61 -4.56 7.31
C LEU A 117 7.15 -5.61 8.35
N GLY A 118 7.00 -6.88 7.98
CA GLY A 118 6.55 -7.94 8.88
C GLY A 118 5.04 -7.93 9.18
N GLU A 119 4.24 -7.14 8.45
CA GLU A 119 2.80 -6.98 8.67
C GLU A 119 1.98 -8.06 7.93
N MET A 120 2.27 -9.33 8.23
CA MET A 120 1.72 -10.50 7.52
C MET A 120 0.20 -10.60 7.56
N GLU A 121 -0.41 -10.31 8.73
CA GLU A 121 -1.87 -10.32 8.87
C GLU A 121 -2.54 -9.25 8.00
N LEU A 122 -1.91 -8.07 7.90
CA LEU A 122 -2.42 -6.98 7.07
C LEU A 122 -2.27 -7.32 5.58
N ALA A 123 -1.12 -7.88 5.18
CA ALA A 123 -0.90 -8.34 3.81
C ALA A 123 -1.91 -9.41 3.40
N ASP A 124 -2.18 -10.39 4.28
CA ASP A 124 -3.17 -11.44 4.04
C ASP A 124 -4.59 -10.86 3.87
N LYS A 125 -4.98 -9.89 4.72
CA LYS A 125 -6.26 -9.19 4.61
C LYS A 125 -6.36 -8.37 3.32
N ALA A 126 -5.28 -7.68 2.92
CA ALA A 126 -5.24 -6.93 1.67
C ALA A 126 -5.38 -7.84 0.44
N LEU A 127 -4.75 -9.02 0.45
CA LEU A 127 -4.87 -10.03 -0.61
C LEU A 127 -6.29 -10.63 -0.68
N GLU A 128 -6.95 -10.83 0.46
CA GLU A 128 -8.35 -11.26 0.52
C GLU A 128 -9.28 -10.22 -0.13
N LEU A 129 -9.14 -8.95 0.27
CA LEU A 129 -9.89 -7.84 -0.31
C LEU A 129 -9.65 -7.73 -1.82
N LEU A 130 -8.39 -7.74 -2.25
CA LEU A 130 -8.00 -7.68 -3.66
C LEU A 130 -8.62 -8.80 -4.48
N LYS A 131 -8.59 -10.03 -3.98
CA LYS A 131 -9.17 -11.18 -4.66
C LYS A 131 -10.68 -11.01 -4.87
N SER A 132 -11.39 -10.52 -3.86
CA SER A 132 -12.84 -10.33 -3.88
C SER A 132 -13.30 -9.08 -4.66
N ASN A 133 -12.42 -8.10 -4.85
CA ASN A 133 -12.72 -6.85 -5.55
C ASN A 133 -13.09 -7.11 -7.03
N LYS A 134 -14.25 -6.61 -7.47
CA LYS A 134 -14.74 -6.79 -8.85
C LYS A 134 -14.40 -5.61 -9.78
N ASN A 135 -13.88 -4.53 -9.23
CA ASN A 135 -13.60 -3.29 -9.97
C ASN A 135 -12.14 -3.20 -10.42
N LYS A 136 -11.26 -4.06 -9.89
CA LYS A 136 -9.83 -4.08 -10.24
C LYS A 136 -9.61 -4.23 -11.75
N GLU A 137 -8.60 -3.53 -12.25
CA GLU A 137 -8.28 -3.46 -13.69
C GLU A 137 -7.68 -4.78 -14.21
N GLU A 138 -6.86 -5.44 -13.40
CA GLU A 138 -6.18 -6.67 -13.75
C GLU A 138 -6.72 -7.90 -13.01
N SER A 139 -6.34 -9.09 -13.48
CA SER A 139 -6.69 -10.33 -12.81
C SER A 139 -5.99 -10.44 -11.44
N PHE A 140 -6.59 -11.17 -10.49
CA PHE A 140 -5.93 -11.45 -9.21
C PHE A 140 -4.57 -12.15 -9.40
N GLY A 141 -4.47 -13.04 -10.38
CA GLY A 141 -3.21 -13.72 -10.69
C GLY A 141 -2.12 -12.76 -11.17
N SER A 142 -2.48 -11.78 -12.01
CA SER A 142 -1.55 -10.76 -12.50
C SER A 142 -0.99 -9.92 -11.35
N TYR A 143 -1.85 -9.42 -10.46
CA TYR A 143 -1.38 -8.69 -9.28
C TYR A 143 -0.51 -9.55 -8.36
N LEU A 144 -0.85 -10.83 -8.19
CA LEU A 144 -0.06 -11.74 -7.36
C LEU A 144 1.32 -12.01 -7.97
N GLU A 145 1.46 -12.09 -9.30
CA GLU A 145 2.76 -12.15 -9.99
C GLU A 145 3.62 -10.92 -9.65
N GLU A 146 3.09 -9.70 -9.83
CA GLU A 146 3.84 -8.48 -9.52
C GLU A 146 4.23 -8.38 -8.03
N ILE A 147 3.35 -8.82 -7.12
CA ILE A 147 3.65 -8.85 -5.68
C ILE A 147 4.77 -9.85 -5.38
N CYS A 148 4.77 -11.03 -6.01
CA CYS A 148 5.81 -12.03 -5.82
C CYS A 148 7.15 -11.57 -6.40
N GLU A 149 7.15 -10.91 -7.57
CA GLU A 149 8.36 -10.34 -8.16
C GLU A 149 8.95 -9.25 -7.25
N SER A 150 8.13 -8.32 -6.77
CA SER A 150 8.57 -7.29 -5.82
C SER A 150 9.07 -7.89 -4.49
N PHE A 151 8.49 -9.00 -4.03
CA PHE A 151 8.95 -9.73 -2.85
C PHE A 151 10.34 -10.31 -3.08
N VAL A 152 10.57 -10.99 -4.20
CA VAL A 152 11.90 -11.56 -4.54
C VAL A 152 12.95 -10.45 -4.62
N ASP A 153 12.66 -9.35 -5.31
CA ASP A 153 13.58 -8.21 -5.42
C ASP A 153 13.96 -7.61 -4.05
N THR A 154 13.06 -7.71 -3.06
CA THR A 154 13.28 -7.16 -1.71
C THR A 154 14.20 -8.05 -0.86
N PHE A 155 14.15 -9.36 -1.11
CA PHE A 155 14.80 -10.38 -0.28
C PHE A 155 15.93 -11.14 -1.00
N GLU A 156 16.29 -10.74 -2.24
CA GLU A 156 17.32 -11.41 -3.06
C GLU A 156 18.69 -11.51 -2.38
N ASP A 157 19.01 -10.55 -1.51
CA ASP A 157 20.29 -10.46 -0.82
C ASP A 157 20.45 -11.52 0.28
N ILE A 158 19.36 -12.17 0.72
CA ILE A 158 19.40 -13.22 1.74
C ILE A 158 20.36 -14.36 1.33
N GLU A 159 20.40 -14.69 0.05
CA GLU A 159 21.24 -15.77 -0.49
C GLU A 159 22.73 -15.40 -0.57
N THR A 160 23.04 -14.12 -0.50
CA THR A 160 24.39 -13.58 -0.71
C THR A 160 25.07 -13.10 0.58
N PHE A 161 24.41 -13.29 1.72
CA PHE A 161 24.93 -12.86 3.01
C PHE A 161 26.18 -13.63 3.42
N ASP A 162 27.19 -12.89 3.88
CA ASP A 162 28.46 -13.41 4.39
C ASP A 162 28.46 -13.31 5.92
N GLU A 163 28.65 -14.45 6.60
CA GLU A 163 28.48 -14.61 8.06
C GLU A 163 29.47 -13.79 8.90
N ASP A 164 30.50 -13.21 8.29
CA ASP A 164 31.53 -12.39 8.94
C ASP A 164 31.09 -10.92 9.19
N TRP A 165 29.81 -10.58 8.93
CA TRP A 165 29.27 -9.23 9.07
C TRP A 165 28.64 -9.01 10.47
N ASP A 166 28.82 -7.82 11.04
CA ASP A 166 28.34 -7.42 12.38
C ASP A 166 26.79 -7.36 12.50
N ASP A 167 26.05 -7.71 11.44
CA ASP A 167 24.60 -7.48 11.28
C ASP A 167 23.76 -8.77 11.31
N LYS A 168 24.27 -9.86 11.93
CA LYS A 168 23.61 -11.17 11.97
C LYS A 168 22.17 -11.15 12.51
N GLU A 169 21.89 -10.32 13.51
CA GLU A 169 20.53 -10.21 14.07
C GLU A 169 19.53 -9.60 13.08
N GLU A 170 19.96 -8.59 12.31
CA GLU A 170 19.14 -7.97 11.27
C GLU A 170 18.89 -8.95 10.11
N TYR A 171 19.93 -9.71 9.74
CA TYR A 171 19.81 -10.79 8.76
C TYR A 171 18.83 -11.88 9.21
N ASP A 172 18.96 -12.40 10.43
CA ASP A 172 18.08 -13.43 10.97
C ASP A 172 16.61 -12.96 11.00
N GLN A 173 16.37 -11.68 11.33
CA GLN A 173 15.04 -11.07 11.24
C GLN A 173 14.53 -11.00 9.80
N LYS A 174 15.37 -10.58 8.86
CA LYS A 174 15.01 -10.50 7.44
C LYS A 174 14.65 -11.89 6.88
N VAL A 175 15.40 -12.93 7.24
CA VAL A 175 15.11 -14.33 6.88
C VAL A 175 13.77 -14.79 7.46
N ALA A 176 13.48 -14.47 8.72
CA ALA A 176 12.20 -14.81 9.34
C ALA A 176 11.02 -14.14 8.61
N ILE A 177 11.14 -12.85 8.30
CA ILE A 177 10.14 -12.10 7.53
C ILE A 177 9.94 -12.73 6.15
N ALA A 178 11.02 -13.05 5.43
CA ALA A 178 10.93 -13.67 4.12
C ALA A 178 10.21 -15.03 4.16
N SER A 179 10.52 -15.86 5.16
CA SER A 179 9.88 -17.17 5.34
C SER A 179 8.37 -17.06 5.66
N GLU A 180 7.98 -16.11 6.51
CA GLU A 180 6.57 -15.85 6.80
C GLU A 180 5.84 -15.26 5.59
N GLY A 181 6.48 -14.31 4.89
CA GLY A 181 5.96 -13.67 3.69
C GLY A 181 5.72 -14.67 2.55
N SER A 182 6.69 -15.54 2.28
CA SER A 182 6.57 -16.61 1.28
C SER A 182 5.41 -17.55 1.63
N THR A 183 5.21 -17.86 2.91
CA THR A 183 4.09 -18.69 3.38
C THR A 183 2.73 -18.05 3.07
N VAL A 184 2.58 -16.74 3.33
CA VAL A 184 1.36 -15.97 2.98
C VAL A 184 1.15 -15.97 1.46
N LEU A 185 2.18 -15.67 0.67
CA LEU A 185 2.06 -15.64 -0.78
C LEU A 185 1.70 -17.02 -1.34
N LEU A 186 2.36 -18.09 -0.89
CA LEU A 186 2.07 -19.46 -1.32
C LEU A 186 0.65 -19.91 -0.96
N LYS A 187 0.08 -19.45 0.16
CA LYS A 187 -1.35 -19.65 0.48
C LYS A 187 -2.24 -19.11 -0.65
N TRP A 188 -1.94 -17.91 -1.17
CA TRP A 188 -2.73 -17.28 -2.23
C TRP A 188 -2.44 -17.87 -3.61
N VAL A 189 -1.19 -18.24 -3.90
CA VAL A 189 -0.78 -18.93 -5.13
C VAL A 189 -1.56 -20.23 -5.33
N LYS A 190 -1.82 -20.99 -4.25
CA LYS A 190 -2.65 -22.21 -4.29
C LYS A 190 -4.07 -21.96 -4.81
N THR A 191 -4.57 -20.73 -4.71
CA THR A 191 -5.91 -20.36 -5.18
C THR A 191 -5.98 -20.01 -6.66
N ILE A 192 -4.84 -19.89 -7.33
CA ILE A 192 -4.74 -19.68 -8.78
C ILE A 192 -5.17 -20.96 -9.52
N LYS A 193 -6.12 -20.79 -10.45
CA LYS A 193 -6.67 -21.89 -11.25
C LYS A 193 -5.79 -22.26 -12.43
N ASP A 194 -5.13 -21.27 -13.02
CA ASP A 194 -4.17 -21.49 -14.10
C ASP A 194 -2.97 -22.28 -13.58
N LYS A 195 -2.74 -23.46 -14.15
CA LYS A 195 -1.70 -24.38 -13.66
C LYS A 195 -0.30 -23.89 -14.00
N GLU A 196 -0.13 -23.21 -15.13
CA GLU A 196 1.16 -22.72 -15.59
C GLU A 196 1.58 -21.52 -14.76
N GLN A 197 0.69 -20.53 -14.60
CA GLN A 197 0.91 -19.36 -13.74
C GLN A 197 1.24 -19.79 -12.31
N ARG A 198 0.46 -20.72 -11.75
CA ARG A 198 0.73 -21.26 -10.42
C ARG A 198 2.09 -21.96 -10.32
N ALA A 199 2.50 -22.71 -11.35
CA ALA A 199 3.80 -23.37 -11.36
C ALA A 199 4.95 -22.35 -11.42
N ARG A 200 4.83 -21.29 -12.23
CA ARG A 200 5.81 -20.20 -12.28
C ARG A 200 5.96 -19.52 -10.92
N LEU A 201 4.83 -19.12 -10.32
CA LEU A 201 4.82 -18.49 -8.99
C LEU A 201 5.42 -19.38 -7.89
N ASN A 202 5.17 -20.70 -7.94
CA ASN A 202 5.80 -21.63 -7.00
C ASN A 202 7.33 -21.69 -7.17
N VAL A 203 7.83 -21.61 -8.41
CA VAL A 203 9.28 -21.55 -8.68
C VAL A 203 9.85 -20.21 -8.20
N THR A 204 9.17 -19.10 -8.47
CA THR A 204 9.59 -17.76 -8.01
C THR A 204 9.80 -17.68 -6.50
N LEU A 205 9.01 -18.42 -5.71
CA LEU A 205 9.04 -18.34 -4.25
C LEU A 205 9.85 -19.45 -3.58
N ILE A 206 10.43 -20.40 -4.33
CA ILE A 206 10.96 -21.65 -3.75
C ILE A 206 12.14 -21.45 -2.80
N ASP A 207 12.96 -20.44 -3.06
CA ASP A 207 14.17 -20.17 -2.30
C ASP A 207 13.89 -19.49 -0.94
N TYR A 208 12.63 -19.12 -0.69
CA TYR A 208 12.18 -18.45 0.53
C TYR A 208 11.32 -19.36 1.43
N VAL A 209 11.30 -20.68 1.17
CA VAL A 209 10.48 -21.69 1.88
C VAL A 209 11.29 -22.49 2.89
#